data_AF-A0A1W2B2Z1-F1
#
_entry.id   AF-A0A1W2B2Z1-F1
#
_cell.length_a   1.000
_cell.length_b   1.000
_cell.length_c   1.000
_cell.angle_alpha   90.00
_cell.angle_beta   90.00
_cell.angle_gamma   90.00
#
_symmetry.space_group_name_H-M   'P 1'
#
loop_
_entity.id
_entity.type
_entity.pdbx_description
1 polymer ?
#
loop_
_entity_poly.entity_id
_entity_poly.type
_entity_poly.pdbx_seq_one_letter_code
_entity_poly.pdbx_strand_id
1 'polypeptide(L)'
;MAYCGVLDNLMELNGKPVDLSRLEEGIIIAGDEQLDADELITDEEKRQVFNENAIRTKAELLDEIDRRIKLINKEGKDNARHSPEFYHRYKRLIEQFRTEVEKRTFPNKLEDWWEYLYDIHSTGIVLKMSHTSSFDIYKDDTVAVLTDTVFTLLRVKTKLLTVEQFAQAYGVTATTVRQWIRRGKIRTAIKQGSEWRIPELAEIMERGYTSGHYARKEFLTDMPSEYAFFNDYDYVDIRQNEKHKELYDLCFSKKFDSTKIPREEWDKYYKEIQLDQKEREKFELYLISSPFVESSEE
;
A
#
# COMPACT_ATOMS: atom_id res chain seq x y z
N MET A 1 -1.05 2.73 -1.53
CA MET A 1 -0.05 3.56 -0.82
C MET A 1 1.40 3.32 -1.24
N ALA A 2 1.96 4.22 -2.07
CA ALA A 2 3.41 4.40 -2.20
C ALA A 2 3.80 5.54 -1.26
N TYR A 3 4.42 5.20 -0.12
CA TYR A 3 4.86 6.19 0.85
C TYR A 3 6.11 6.90 0.32
N CYS A 4 6.11 8.23 0.26
CA CYS A 4 7.29 9.04 -0.04
C CYS A 4 8.01 9.34 1.30
N GLY A 5 9.25 8.88 1.46
CA GLY A 5 9.97 8.99 2.74
C GLY A 5 10.19 10.44 3.19
N VAL A 6 10.32 11.35 2.22
CA VAL A 6 10.38 12.80 2.45
C VAL A 6 9.11 13.34 3.11
N LEU A 7 7.92 12.81 2.78
CA LEU A 7 6.65 13.28 3.37
C LEU A 7 6.56 12.91 4.85
N ASP A 8 7.02 11.73 5.26
CA ASP A 8 7.01 11.30 6.67
C ASP A 8 7.93 12.17 7.54
N ASN A 9 9.14 12.48 7.06
CA ASN A 9 10.08 13.34 7.79
C ASN A 9 9.59 14.79 7.90
N LEU A 10 8.91 15.30 6.86
CA LEU A 10 8.29 16.62 6.90
C LEU A 10 7.06 16.68 7.83
N MET A 11 6.31 15.58 7.96
CA MET A 11 5.19 15.47 8.92
C MET A 11 5.66 15.53 10.38
N GLU A 12 6.81 14.92 10.71
CA GLU A 12 7.37 14.96 12.07
C GLU A 12 7.86 16.36 12.49
N LEU A 13 8.27 17.20 11.54
CA LEU A 13 8.78 18.56 11.79
C LEU A 13 7.68 19.60 12.06
N ASN A 14 6.53 19.50 11.36
CA ASN A 14 5.52 20.57 11.35
C ASN A 14 4.23 20.27 12.14
N GLY A 15 4.06 19.04 12.66
CA GLY A 15 2.96 18.71 13.57
C GLY A 15 1.54 18.85 12.98
N LYS A 16 1.40 18.96 11.66
CA LYS A 16 0.11 18.98 10.95
C LYS A 16 0.02 17.77 10.00
N PRO A 17 -1.13 17.08 9.94
CA PRO A 17 -1.34 15.99 9.00
C PRO A 17 -1.46 16.55 7.57
N VAL A 18 -0.67 16.02 6.64
CA VAL A 18 -0.87 16.23 5.20
C VAL A 18 -2.05 15.35 4.77
N ASP A 19 -2.95 15.87 3.92
CA ASP A 19 -4.05 15.10 3.36
C ASP A 19 -3.52 14.13 2.29
N LEU A 20 -3.14 12.92 2.72
CA LEU A 20 -2.59 11.86 1.88
C LEU A 20 -3.65 11.14 1.03
N SER A 21 -4.94 11.49 1.17
CA SER A 21 -6.05 10.86 0.39
C SER A 21 -5.97 11.11 -1.12
N ARG A 22 -5.03 11.96 -1.56
CA ARG A 22 -4.83 12.39 -2.94
C ARG A 22 -3.58 11.82 -3.62
N LEU A 23 -2.82 10.94 -2.96
CA LEU A 23 -1.54 10.40 -3.47
C LEU A 23 -1.66 9.06 -4.21
N GLU A 24 -2.85 8.49 -4.36
CA GLU A 24 -2.99 7.12 -4.90
C GLU A 24 -2.89 7.01 -6.43
N GLU A 25 -2.90 8.12 -7.15
CA GLU A 25 -2.56 8.18 -8.56
C GLU A 25 -1.70 9.42 -8.78
N GLY A 26 -0.76 9.40 -9.74
CA GLY A 26 0.10 10.54 -10.07
C GLY A 26 -0.66 11.74 -10.65
N ILE A 27 -1.61 12.30 -9.89
CA ILE A 27 -2.52 13.36 -10.29
C ILE A 27 -2.73 14.29 -9.10
N ILE A 28 -1.98 15.37 -9.06
CA ILE A 28 -2.43 16.59 -8.40
C ILE A 28 -3.19 17.38 -9.48
N ILE A 29 -4.52 17.40 -9.38
CA ILE A 29 -5.33 18.39 -10.11
C ILE A 29 -5.16 19.71 -9.37
N ALA A 30 -4.17 20.52 -9.77
CA ALA A 30 -4.28 21.95 -9.53
C ALA A 30 -5.42 22.44 -10.44
N GLY A 31 -6.52 22.88 -9.84
CA GLY A 31 -7.53 23.64 -10.56
C GLY A 31 -6.90 24.89 -11.17
N ASP A 32 -7.48 25.36 -12.28
CA ASP A 32 -7.14 26.61 -12.98
C ASP A 32 -7.33 27.86 -12.09
N GLU A 33 -6.63 27.95 -10.97
CA GLU A 33 -6.39 29.21 -10.28
C GLU A 33 -5.02 29.71 -10.71
N GLN A 34 -5.07 30.78 -11.49
CA GLN A 34 -3.92 31.58 -11.91
C GLN A 34 -3.27 32.16 -10.64
N LEU A 35 -2.31 31.43 -10.08
CA LEU A 35 -1.61 31.82 -8.85
C LEU A 35 -0.64 32.98 -9.14
N ASP A 36 -0.80 34.07 -8.39
CA ASP A 36 0.03 35.27 -8.47
C ASP A 36 1.51 34.94 -8.28
N ALA A 37 2.34 35.49 -9.16
CA ALA A 37 3.77 35.19 -9.33
C ALA A 37 4.70 35.70 -8.20
N ASP A 38 4.15 36.12 -7.06
CA ASP A 38 4.91 36.71 -5.96
C ASP A 38 5.06 35.69 -4.81
N GLU A 39 6.29 35.17 -4.66
CA GLU A 39 6.82 34.18 -3.69
C GLU A 39 6.76 32.70 -4.10
N LEU A 40 7.37 32.36 -5.23
CA LEU A 40 7.79 30.97 -5.50
C LEU A 40 9.09 30.68 -4.73
N ILE A 41 9.08 29.66 -3.87
CA ILE A 41 10.30 29.08 -3.28
C ILE A 41 11.21 28.67 -4.44
N THR A 42 12.49 29.06 -4.38
CA THR A 42 13.45 28.83 -5.45
C THR A 42 13.73 27.34 -5.63
N ASP A 43 14.14 26.93 -6.84
CA ASP A 43 14.54 25.53 -7.10
C ASP A 43 15.69 25.06 -6.20
N GLU A 44 16.55 25.99 -5.77
CA GLU A 44 17.63 25.72 -4.80
C GLU A 44 17.06 25.36 -3.43
N GLU A 45 16.12 26.15 -2.92
CA GLU A 45 15.47 25.92 -1.64
C GLU A 45 14.64 24.62 -1.67
N LYS A 46 13.90 24.37 -2.75
CA LYS A 46 13.18 23.09 -2.96
C LYS A 46 14.13 21.90 -2.88
N ARG A 47 15.26 21.99 -3.59
CA ARG A 47 16.28 20.93 -3.61
C ARG A 47 16.90 20.72 -2.23
N GLN A 48 17.18 21.80 -1.51
CA GLN A 48 17.69 21.71 -0.14
C GLN A 48 16.70 21.01 0.78
N VAL A 49 15.43 21.45 0.79
CA VAL A 49 14.37 20.85 1.62
C VAL A 49 14.20 19.36 1.30
N PHE A 50 14.13 18.99 0.02
CA PHE A 50 14.06 17.57 -0.36
C PHE A 50 15.26 16.80 0.17
N ASN A 51 16.48 17.29 -0.08
CA ASN A 51 17.71 16.59 0.26
C ASN A 51 17.95 16.43 1.76
N GLU A 52 17.45 17.35 2.58
CA GLU A 52 17.53 17.29 4.05
C GLU A 52 16.56 16.26 4.63
N ASN A 53 15.47 15.94 3.92
CA ASN A 53 14.43 15.02 4.36
C ASN A 53 14.49 13.65 3.68
N ALA A 54 15.22 13.54 2.56
CA ALA A 54 15.39 12.30 1.82
C ALA A 54 16.42 11.37 2.49
N ILE A 55 16.11 10.07 2.55
CA ILE A 55 17.07 9.05 2.96
C ILE A 55 17.95 8.73 1.74
N ARG A 56 19.19 9.21 1.73
CA ARG A 56 20.06 9.16 0.53
C ARG A 56 21.28 8.27 0.70
N THR A 57 21.53 7.80 1.91
CA THR A 57 22.66 6.94 2.25
C THR A 57 22.19 5.68 2.99
N LYS A 58 23.02 4.64 2.94
CA LYS A 58 22.78 3.42 3.74
C LYS A 58 22.75 3.73 5.24
N ALA A 59 23.57 4.67 5.71
CA ALA A 59 23.63 5.05 7.12
C ALA A 59 22.30 5.67 7.58
N GLU A 60 21.77 6.64 6.83
CA GLU A 60 20.46 7.24 7.10
C GLU A 60 19.33 6.20 7.07
N LEU A 61 19.38 5.26 6.12
CA LEU A 61 18.39 4.18 6.04
C LEU A 61 18.42 3.28 7.27
N LEU A 62 19.61 2.88 7.72
CA LEU A 62 19.78 2.07 8.93
C LEU A 62 19.34 2.83 10.18
N ASP A 63 19.66 4.13 10.28
CA ASP A 63 19.22 4.98 11.37
C ASP A 63 17.69 5.10 11.43
N GLU A 64 17.03 5.26 10.29
CA GLU A 64 15.57 5.29 10.21
C GLU A 64 14.95 3.95 10.64
N ILE A 65 15.51 2.83 10.18
CA ILE A 65 15.07 1.50 10.60
C ILE A 65 15.23 1.34 12.13
N ASP A 66 16.32 1.83 12.70
CA ASP A 66 16.57 1.80 14.15
C ASP A 66 15.59 2.69 14.93
N ARG A 67 15.18 3.85 14.39
CA ARG A 67 14.10 4.65 14.96
C ARG A 67 12.77 3.91 14.93
N ARG A 68 12.43 3.26 13.82
CA ARG A 68 11.20 2.47 13.69
C ARG A 68 11.14 1.31 14.69
N ILE A 69 12.26 0.61 14.91
CA ILE A 69 12.36 -0.44 15.93
C ILE A 69 12.08 0.14 17.32
N LYS A 70 12.63 1.31 17.66
CA LYS A 70 12.36 1.97 18.95
C LYS A 70 10.88 2.34 19.09
N LEU A 71 10.26 2.88 18.03
CA LEU A 71 8.85 3.25 18.02
C LEU A 71 7.95 2.03 18.27
N ILE A 72 8.16 0.93 17.56
CA ILE A 72 7.39 -0.32 17.75
C ILE A 72 7.50 -0.85 19.19
N ASN A 73 8.68 -0.77 19.80
CA ASN A 73 8.86 -1.18 21.20
C ASN A 73 8.10 -0.28 22.18
N LYS A 74 7.89 0.99 21.84
CA LYS A 74 7.07 1.92 22.63
C LYS A 74 5.59 1.63 22.42
N GLU A 75 5.16 1.52 21.16
CA GLU A 75 3.77 1.19 20.81
C GLU A 75 3.32 -0.14 21.42
N GLY A 76 4.15 -1.18 21.38
CA GLY A 76 3.80 -2.48 21.97
C GLY A 76 3.69 -2.49 23.50
N LYS A 77 4.12 -1.43 24.19
CA LYS A 77 3.94 -1.26 25.64
C LYS A 77 2.71 -0.41 25.97
N ASP A 78 2.45 0.61 25.16
CA ASP A 78 1.51 1.68 25.48
C ASP A 78 0.18 1.57 24.71
N ASN A 79 0.11 0.76 23.64
CA ASN A 79 -1.00 0.72 22.71
C ASN A 79 -1.82 -0.59 22.80
N ALA A 80 -3.14 -0.46 22.89
CA ALA A 80 -4.09 -1.58 22.89
C ALA A 80 -4.56 -2.00 21.48
N ARG A 81 -4.08 -1.33 20.41
CA ARG A 81 -4.54 -1.57 19.03
C ARG A 81 -4.25 -2.99 18.55
N HIS A 82 -3.10 -3.55 18.92
CA HIS A 82 -2.69 -4.90 18.52
C HIS A 82 -2.25 -5.75 19.70
N SER A 83 -2.19 -7.07 19.52
CA SER A 83 -1.73 -8.00 20.53
C SER A 83 -0.20 -7.88 20.77
N PRO A 84 0.29 -8.24 21.96
CA PRO A 84 1.74 -8.33 22.22
C PRO A 84 2.46 -9.25 21.20
N GLU A 85 1.82 -10.34 20.80
CA GLU A 85 2.33 -11.27 19.79
C GLU A 85 2.48 -10.61 18.41
N PHE A 86 1.57 -9.73 18.01
CA PHE A 86 1.68 -8.95 16.78
C PHE A 86 2.94 -8.08 16.83
N TYR A 87 3.11 -7.28 17.88
CA TYR A 87 4.28 -6.41 18.03
C TYR A 87 5.60 -7.20 18.08
N HIS A 88 5.61 -8.39 18.68
CA HIS A 88 6.77 -9.27 18.66
C HIS A 88 7.12 -9.74 17.24
N ARG A 89 6.13 -10.17 16.45
CA ARG A 89 6.33 -10.58 15.05
C ARG A 89 6.76 -9.40 14.18
N TYR A 90 6.14 -8.24 14.41
CA TYR A 90 6.40 -7.03 13.66
C TYR A 90 7.85 -6.57 13.88
N LYS A 91 8.28 -6.49 15.14
CA LYS A 91 9.67 -6.20 15.50
C LYS A 91 10.65 -7.15 14.83
N ARG A 92 10.38 -8.47 14.88
CA ARG A 92 11.25 -9.48 14.27
C ARG A 92 11.38 -9.27 12.76
N LEU A 93 10.30 -8.90 12.07
CA LEU A 93 10.34 -8.60 10.63
C LEU A 93 11.24 -7.40 10.33
N ILE A 94 11.15 -6.32 11.14
CA ILE A 94 12.02 -5.15 10.96
C ILE A 94 13.48 -5.47 11.28
N GLU A 95 13.76 -6.24 12.33
CA GLU A 95 15.12 -6.67 12.66
C GLU A 95 15.75 -7.52 11.54
N GLN A 96 14.94 -8.40 10.92
CA GLN A 96 15.36 -9.13 9.72
C GLN A 96 15.63 -8.19 8.55
N PHE A 97 14.74 -7.21 8.32
CA PHE A 97 14.94 -6.20 7.28
C PHE A 97 16.21 -5.39 7.48
N ARG A 98 16.45 -4.88 8.69
CA ARG A 98 17.69 -4.19 9.06
C ARG A 98 18.93 -5.03 8.73
N THR A 99 18.90 -6.30 9.12
CA THR A 99 20.00 -7.25 8.88
C THR A 99 20.25 -7.45 7.38
N GLU A 100 19.21 -7.53 6.56
CA GLU A 100 19.34 -7.67 5.10
C GLU A 100 19.84 -6.39 4.42
N VAL A 101 19.45 -5.21 4.92
CA VAL A 101 20.02 -3.93 4.48
C VAL A 101 21.50 -3.86 4.85
N GLU A 102 21.88 -4.26 6.05
CA GLU A 102 23.26 -4.23 6.53
C GLU A 102 24.21 -5.09 5.68
N LYS A 103 23.75 -6.26 5.22
CA LYS A 103 24.56 -7.16 4.36
C LYS A 103 24.76 -6.67 2.94
N ARG A 104 23.90 -5.77 2.45
CA ARG A 104 23.89 -5.33 1.05
C ARG A 104 24.78 -4.12 0.81
N THR A 105 25.31 -4.05 -0.41
CA THR A 105 26.03 -2.89 -0.90
C THR A 105 25.06 -1.94 -1.57
N PHE A 106 25.15 -0.66 -1.21
CA PHE A 106 24.38 0.43 -1.77
C PHE A 106 25.34 1.50 -2.28
N PRO A 107 24.91 2.38 -3.22
CA PRO A 107 25.59 3.63 -3.49
C PRO A 107 25.93 4.39 -2.20
N ASN A 108 27.11 5.02 -2.17
CA ASN A 108 27.56 5.78 -0.99
C ASN A 108 26.57 6.89 -0.61
N LYS A 109 26.11 7.64 -1.61
CA LYS A 109 25.08 8.66 -1.52
C LYS A 109 24.34 8.72 -2.85
N LEU A 110 23.01 8.75 -2.81
CA LEU A 110 22.18 8.95 -4.00
C LEU A 110 22.29 10.39 -4.51
N GLU A 111 22.05 10.61 -5.79
CA GLU A 111 21.99 11.96 -6.38
C GLU A 111 20.80 12.76 -5.83
N ASP A 112 20.72 14.05 -6.16
CA ASP A 112 19.58 14.87 -5.76
C ASP A 112 18.29 14.29 -6.37
N TRP A 113 17.15 14.49 -5.70
CA TRP A 113 15.85 13.94 -6.09
C TRP A 113 15.69 12.41 -6.02
N TRP A 114 16.76 11.70 -5.67
CA TRP A 114 16.71 10.26 -5.39
C TRP A 114 16.64 9.99 -3.90
N GLU A 115 15.82 9.03 -3.49
CA GLU A 115 15.73 8.57 -2.10
C GLU A 115 15.55 7.05 -2.00
N TYR A 116 15.88 6.52 -0.82
CA TYR A 116 15.41 5.22 -0.37
C TYR A 116 14.13 5.38 0.43
N LEU A 117 13.17 4.50 0.19
CA LEU A 117 11.95 4.40 0.98
C LEU A 117 11.58 2.93 1.14
N TYR A 118 10.87 2.59 2.21
CA TYR A 118 10.41 1.22 2.40
C TYR A 118 8.96 1.19 2.89
N ASP A 119 8.18 0.30 2.29
CA ASP A 119 6.80 0.05 2.72
C ASP A 119 6.76 -1.21 3.57
N ILE A 120 5.97 -1.16 4.62
CA ILE A 120 5.68 -2.31 5.48
C ILE A 120 4.22 -2.70 5.26
N HIS A 121 4.01 -3.93 4.83
CA HIS A 121 2.69 -4.53 4.65
C HIS A 121 2.58 -5.78 5.51
N SER A 122 1.35 -6.32 5.66
CA SER A 122 1.19 -7.60 6.36
C SER A 122 2.01 -8.72 5.73
N THR A 123 2.25 -8.66 4.41
CA THR A 123 3.00 -9.65 3.61
C THR A 123 4.52 -9.54 3.74
N GLY A 124 5.05 -8.41 4.24
CA GLY A 124 6.49 -8.18 4.34
C GLY A 124 6.88 -6.71 4.18
N ILE A 125 8.19 -6.48 4.02
CA ILE A 125 8.79 -5.16 3.81
C ILE A 125 9.40 -5.09 2.41
N VAL A 126 9.16 -3.98 1.72
CA VAL A 126 9.71 -3.72 0.38
C VAL A 126 10.53 -2.44 0.42
N LEU A 127 11.85 -2.56 0.27
CA LEU A 127 12.74 -1.42 0.07
C LEU A 127 12.75 -1.04 -1.40
N LYS A 128 12.58 0.25 -1.65
CA LYS A 128 12.57 0.88 -2.96
C LYS A 128 13.59 2.01 -3.02
N MET A 129 13.94 2.36 -4.23
CA MET A 129 14.66 3.59 -4.57
C MET A 129 13.81 4.34 -5.58
N SER A 130 13.46 5.58 -5.28
CA SER A 130 12.59 6.41 -6.11
C SER A 130 13.33 7.65 -6.61
N HIS A 131 12.89 8.17 -7.75
CA HIS A 131 13.28 9.47 -8.28
C HIS A 131 12.06 10.38 -8.33
N THR A 132 12.26 11.61 -7.88
CA THR A 132 11.26 12.68 -7.88
C THR A 132 11.47 13.58 -9.09
N SER A 133 10.49 13.65 -9.98
CA SER A 133 10.53 14.52 -11.16
C SER A 133 10.00 15.94 -10.90
N SER A 134 9.14 16.10 -9.90
CA SER A 134 8.63 17.40 -9.45
C SER A 134 8.48 17.43 -7.94
N PHE A 135 8.86 18.54 -7.33
CA PHE A 135 8.72 18.79 -5.91
C PHE A 135 8.37 20.25 -5.70
N ASP A 136 7.17 20.50 -5.20
CA ASP A 136 6.66 21.85 -4.99
C ASP A 136 6.18 22.01 -3.56
N ILE A 137 6.48 23.17 -2.97
CA ILE A 137 6.03 23.56 -1.65
C ILE A 137 5.10 24.75 -1.84
N TYR A 138 3.87 24.62 -1.36
CA TYR A 138 2.86 25.68 -1.40
C TYR A 138 2.93 26.56 -0.15
N LYS A 139 2.30 27.74 -0.20
CA LYS A 139 2.32 28.73 0.90
C LYS A 139 1.67 28.24 2.20
N ASP A 140 0.85 27.21 2.13
CA ASP A 140 0.22 26.55 3.28
C ASP A 140 1.07 25.40 3.85
N ASP A 141 2.33 25.29 3.43
CA ASP A 141 3.28 24.21 3.71
C ASP A 141 2.86 22.85 3.12
N THR A 142 1.86 22.81 2.23
CA THR A 142 1.52 21.60 1.50
C THR A 142 2.65 21.27 0.52
N VAL A 143 3.02 19.99 0.45
CA VAL A 143 4.07 19.51 -0.44
C VAL A 143 3.46 18.63 -1.53
N ALA A 144 3.73 19.00 -2.77
CA ALA A 144 3.42 18.21 -3.96
C ALA A 144 4.68 17.47 -4.41
N VAL A 145 4.58 16.14 -4.54
CA VAL A 145 5.68 15.30 -5.03
C VAL A 145 5.18 14.46 -6.19
N LEU A 146 5.92 14.49 -7.30
CA LEU A 146 5.71 13.60 -8.44
C LEU A 146 6.90 12.64 -8.57
N THR A 147 6.63 11.35 -8.49
CA THR A 147 7.61 10.29 -8.66
C THR A 147 7.49 9.69 -10.07
N ASP A 148 8.58 9.71 -10.84
CA ASP A 148 8.58 9.16 -12.21
C ASP A 148 9.19 7.75 -12.28
N THR A 149 10.08 7.42 -11.34
CA THR A 149 10.87 6.18 -11.37
C THR A 149 10.89 5.55 -9.98
N VAL A 150 10.64 4.23 -9.93
CA VAL A 150 10.73 3.44 -8.70
C VAL A 150 11.36 2.09 -9.00
N PHE A 151 12.44 1.76 -8.29
CA PHE A 151 13.08 0.45 -8.33
C PHE A 151 12.85 -0.30 -7.02
N THR A 152 12.44 -1.56 -7.10
CA THR A 152 12.48 -2.44 -5.91
C THR A 152 13.89 -2.97 -5.70
N LEU A 153 14.48 -2.70 -4.54
CA LEU A 153 15.84 -3.14 -4.21
C LEU A 153 15.84 -4.43 -3.38
N LEU A 154 14.96 -4.54 -2.39
CA LEU A 154 14.91 -5.67 -1.45
C LEU A 154 13.46 -5.96 -1.06
N ARG A 155 13.15 -7.25 -0.91
CA ARG A 155 11.88 -7.72 -0.34
C ARG A 155 12.20 -8.68 0.80
N VAL A 156 11.70 -8.39 1.99
CA VAL A 156 11.75 -9.28 3.15
C VAL A 156 10.34 -9.75 3.43
N LYS A 157 10.07 -11.03 3.17
CA LYS A 157 8.73 -11.60 3.35
C LYS A 157 8.49 -11.94 4.80
N THR A 158 7.25 -11.74 5.23
CA THR A 158 6.77 -12.23 6.52
C THR A 158 6.69 -13.76 6.55
N LYS A 159 6.62 -14.35 7.75
CA LYS A 159 6.35 -15.78 7.86
C LYS A 159 4.89 -16.06 7.49
N LEU A 160 4.68 -17.15 6.75
CA LEU A 160 3.35 -17.66 6.45
C LEU A 160 2.92 -18.69 7.49
N LEU A 161 1.76 -18.46 8.10
CA LEU A 161 1.12 -19.36 9.05
C LEU A 161 0.11 -20.27 8.35
N THR A 162 -0.03 -21.49 8.87
CA THR A 162 -1.20 -22.33 8.57
C THR A 162 -2.46 -21.71 9.17
N VAL A 163 -3.64 -22.14 8.67
CA VAL A 163 -4.93 -21.73 9.24
C VAL A 163 -5.00 -22.06 10.73
N GLU A 164 -4.47 -23.22 11.12
CA GLU A 164 -4.46 -23.72 12.50
C GLU A 164 -3.57 -22.86 13.40
N GLN A 165 -2.35 -22.51 12.94
CA GLN A 165 -1.45 -21.62 13.66
C GLN A 165 -2.04 -20.21 13.81
N PHE A 166 -2.66 -19.68 12.76
CA PHE A 166 -3.31 -18.38 12.81
C PHE A 166 -4.51 -18.41 13.77
N ALA A 167 -5.34 -19.46 13.72
CA ALA A 167 -6.47 -19.65 14.61
C ALA A 167 -6.04 -19.70 16.08
N GLN A 168 -4.96 -20.43 16.39
CA GLN A 168 -4.38 -20.48 17.73
C GLN A 168 -3.91 -19.10 18.20
N ALA A 169 -3.25 -18.33 17.33
CA ALA A 169 -2.76 -16.98 17.67
C ALA A 169 -3.90 -15.99 17.99
N TYR A 170 -5.06 -16.15 17.37
CA TYR A 170 -6.24 -15.30 17.58
C TYR A 170 -7.25 -15.89 18.57
N GLY A 171 -6.98 -17.05 19.17
CA GLY A 171 -7.90 -17.71 20.11
C GLY A 171 -9.23 -18.14 19.49
N VAL A 172 -9.25 -18.48 18.20
CA VAL A 172 -10.46 -18.89 17.45
C VAL A 172 -10.30 -20.29 16.84
N THR A 173 -11.37 -20.79 16.21
CA THR A 173 -11.31 -22.07 15.48
C THR A 173 -10.76 -21.90 14.07
N ALA A 174 -10.14 -22.95 13.51
CA ALA A 174 -9.71 -22.98 12.12
C ALA A 174 -10.89 -22.74 11.13
N THR A 175 -12.10 -23.19 11.49
CA THR A 175 -13.32 -22.93 10.72
C THR A 175 -13.64 -21.45 10.65
N THR A 176 -13.50 -20.72 11.77
CA THR A 176 -13.68 -19.27 11.83
C THR A 176 -12.71 -18.55 10.89
N VAL A 177 -11.44 -18.96 10.89
CA VAL A 177 -10.42 -18.38 10.00
C VAL A 177 -10.73 -18.64 8.53
N ARG A 178 -11.14 -19.87 8.16
CA ARG A 178 -11.58 -20.17 6.79
C ARG A 178 -12.79 -19.33 6.39
N GLN A 179 -13.72 -19.08 7.30
CA GLN A 179 -14.85 -18.17 7.04
C GLN A 179 -14.39 -16.72 6.84
N TRP A 180 -13.37 -16.26 7.56
CA TRP A 180 -12.80 -14.93 7.35
C TRP A 180 -12.18 -14.79 5.97
N ILE A 181 -11.38 -15.77 5.52
CA ILE A 181 -10.82 -15.78 4.16
C ILE A 181 -11.96 -15.78 3.14
N ARG A 182 -12.95 -16.66 3.31
CA ARG A 182 -14.11 -16.76 2.40
C ARG A 182 -14.88 -15.45 2.26
N ARG A 183 -14.95 -14.65 3.33
CA ARG A 183 -15.67 -13.37 3.38
C ARG A 183 -14.83 -12.16 2.97
N GLY A 184 -13.60 -12.38 2.51
CA GLY A 184 -12.67 -11.32 2.18
C GLY A 184 -12.11 -10.56 3.38
N LYS A 185 -12.23 -11.09 4.61
CA LYS A 185 -11.73 -10.42 5.84
C LYS A 185 -10.21 -10.50 6.03
N ILE A 186 -9.56 -11.43 5.32
CA ILE A 186 -8.11 -11.62 5.30
C ILE A 186 -7.70 -11.72 3.82
N ARG A 187 -7.55 -10.57 3.17
CA ARG A 187 -7.31 -10.48 1.72
C ARG A 187 -5.91 -10.93 1.33
N THR A 188 -4.96 -10.80 2.25
CA THR A 188 -3.56 -11.20 2.07
C THR A 188 -3.30 -12.68 2.30
N ALA A 189 -4.35 -13.49 2.54
CA ALA A 189 -4.23 -14.94 2.55
C ALA A 189 -3.87 -15.46 1.15
N ILE A 190 -2.96 -16.43 1.10
CA ILE A 190 -2.44 -17.01 -0.13
C ILE A 190 -2.84 -18.47 -0.17
N LYS A 191 -3.35 -18.92 -1.32
CA LYS A 191 -3.62 -20.34 -1.56
C LYS A 191 -2.39 -21.04 -2.11
N GLN A 192 -1.85 -22.02 -1.38
CA GLN A 192 -0.74 -22.87 -1.80
C GLN A 192 -1.23 -24.30 -1.97
N GLY A 193 -1.52 -24.70 -3.22
CA GLY A 193 -2.16 -25.98 -3.52
C GLY A 193 -3.56 -26.05 -2.89
N SER A 194 -3.78 -27.03 -2.01
CA SER A 194 -5.04 -27.21 -1.29
C SER A 194 -5.13 -26.42 0.02
N GLU A 195 -4.03 -25.77 0.44
CA GLU A 195 -3.94 -25.17 1.77
C GLU A 195 -3.89 -23.64 1.71
N TRP A 196 -4.49 -23.01 2.72
CA TRP A 196 -4.36 -21.58 2.93
C TRP A 196 -3.15 -21.27 3.79
N ARG A 197 -2.48 -20.17 3.45
CA ARG A 197 -1.35 -19.59 4.17
C ARG A 197 -1.64 -18.14 4.45
N ILE A 198 -1.42 -17.71 5.69
CA ILE A 198 -1.78 -16.37 6.14
C ILE A 198 -0.51 -15.68 6.63
N PRO A 199 -0.19 -14.48 6.13
CA PRO A 199 0.88 -13.66 6.68
C PRO A 199 0.75 -13.50 8.20
N GLU A 200 1.85 -13.65 8.94
CA GLU A 200 1.77 -13.60 10.41
C GLU A 200 1.45 -12.22 11.00
N LEU A 201 1.52 -11.18 10.16
CA LEU A 201 1.10 -9.80 10.43
C LEU A 201 -0.26 -9.47 9.79
N ALA A 202 -0.95 -10.45 9.16
CA ALA A 202 -2.27 -10.20 8.61
C ALA A 202 -3.24 -9.84 9.72
N GLU A 203 -3.95 -8.74 9.55
CA GLU A 203 -4.97 -8.30 10.47
C GLU A 203 -6.35 -8.74 10.02
N ILE A 204 -7.28 -8.78 10.96
CA ILE A 204 -8.68 -9.06 10.67
C ILE A 204 -9.39 -7.72 10.63
N MET A 205 -9.98 -7.40 9.48
CA MET A 205 -10.75 -6.17 9.33
C MET A 205 -11.92 -6.15 10.32
N GLU A 206 -12.15 -4.98 10.90
CA GLU A 206 -13.12 -4.74 11.99
C GLU A 206 -14.58 -5.05 11.58
N ARG A 207 -15.54 -4.67 12.42
CA ARG A 207 -16.95 -4.93 12.15
C ARG A 207 -17.44 -4.06 10.99
N GLY A 208 -17.77 -4.71 9.89
CA GLY A 208 -18.27 -4.07 8.68
C GLY A 208 -17.60 -4.67 7.46
N TYR A 209 -17.92 -4.12 6.30
CA TYR A 209 -17.12 -4.32 5.11
C TYR A 209 -16.27 -3.06 4.89
N THR A 210 -14.99 -3.25 4.66
CA THR A 210 -14.04 -2.22 4.22
C THR A 210 -13.79 -2.39 2.74
N SER A 211 -13.51 -1.31 2.02
CA SER A 211 -13.25 -1.36 0.58
C SER A 211 -12.06 -2.28 0.28
N GLY A 212 -12.14 -3.01 -0.84
CA GLY A 212 -11.11 -3.96 -1.25
C GLY A 212 -10.53 -3.57 -2.59
N HIS A 213 -9.21 -3.55 -2.67
CA HIS A 213 -8.48 -3.10 -3.85
C HIS A 213 -7.60 -4.24 -4.35
N TYR A 214 -7.75 -4.60 -5.62
CA TYR A 214 -7.06 -5.73 -6.21
C TYR A 214 -6.42 -5.35 -7.52
N ALA A 215 -5.15 -5.72 -7.68
CA ALA A 215 -4.39 -5.55 -8.91
C ALA A 215 -4.10 -6.91 -9.55
N ARG A 216 -4.37 -7.02 -10.85
CA ARG A 216 -4.02 -8.20 -11.64
C ARG A 216 -2.58 -8.07 -12.13
N LYS A 217 -1.79 -9.12 -11.94
CA LYS A 217 -0.41 -9.21 -12.43
C LYS A 217 -0.31 -9.85 -13.81
N GLU A 218 -1.12 -10.87 -14.03
CA GLU A 218 -1.08 -11.71 -15.22
C GLU A 218 -2.50 -12.12 -15.63
N PHE A 219 -2.61 -12.65 -16.84
CA PHE A 219 -3.87 -13.16 -17.37
C PHE A 219 -4.42 -14.32 -16.53
N LEU A 220 -5.71 -14.28 -16.21
CA LEU A 220 -6.39 -15.26 -15.37
C LEU A 220 -7.11 -16.29 -16.25
N THR A 221 -6.60 -17.53 -16.29
CA THR A 221 -7.10 -18.59 -17.21
C THR A 221 -8.35 -19.31 -16.70
N ASP A 222 -8.49 -19.46 -15.39
CA ASP A 222 -9.52 -20.30 -14.77
C ASP A 222 -10.68 -19.48 -14.19
N MET A 223 -10.96 -18.32 -14.80
CA MET A 223 -11.99 -17.41 -14.32
C MET A 223 -13.39 -17.88 -14.70
N PRO A 224 -14.40 -17.75 -13.82
CA PRO A 224 -15.78 -17.96 -14.21
C PRO A 224 -16.17 -17.10 -15.41
N SER A 225 -16.93 -17.66 -16.34
CA SER A 225 -17.29 -16.98 -17.60
C SER A 225 -18.00 -15.64 -17.36
N GLU A 226 -18.76 -15.52 -16.28
CA GLU A 226 -19.44 -14.28 -15.91
C GLU A 226 -18.48 -13.12 -15.58
N TYR A 227 -17.23 -13.42 -15.22
CA TYR A 227 -16.23 -12.42 -14.85
C TYR A 227 -15.09 -12.31 -15.88
N ALA A 228 -15.08 -13.10 -16.95
CA ALA A 228 -13.96 -13.21 -17.89
C ALA A 228 -13.50 -11.86 -18.47
N PHE A 229 -14.40 -10.87 -18.55
CA PHE A 229 -14.08 -9.50 -18.95
C PHE A 229 -13.05 -8.83 -18.03
N PHE A 230 -12.85 -9.28 -16.78
CA PHE A 230 -11.83 -8.72 -15.89
C PHE A 230 -10.43 -8.85 -16.49
N ASN A 231 -10.21 -9.79 -17.41
CA ASN A 231 -8.95 -9.87 -18.13
C ASN A 231 -8.65 -8.69 -19.07
N ASP A 232 -9.64 -7.84 -19.34
CA ASP A 232 -9.46 -6.61 -20.09
C ASP A 232 -9.06 -5.42 -19.21
N TYR A 233 -9.01 -5.60 -17.89
CA TYR A 233 -8.73 -4.58 -16.87
C TYR A 233 -7.51 -4.97 -16.01
N ASP A 234 -6.97 -3.99 -15.29
CA ASP A 234 -5.76 -4.16 -14.47
C ASP A 234 -6.07 -4.11 -12.98
N TYR A 235 -7.12 -3.37 -12.59
CA TYR A 235 -7.53 -3.20 -11.19
C TYR A 235 -9.02 -3.45 -11.02
N VAL A 236 -9.40 -3.82 -9.79
CA VAL A 236 -10.79 -3.80 -9.32
C VAL A 236 -10.87 -3.29 -7.89
N ASP A 237 -11.71 -2.27 -7.70
CA ASP A 237 -12.08 -1.72 -6.41
C ASP A 237 -13.48 -2.20 -6.05
N ILE A 238 -13.64 -2.74 -4.84
CA ILE A 238 -14.89 -3.31 -4.35
C ILE A 238 -15.34 -2.50 -3.14
N ARG A 239 -16.43 -1.76 -3.29
CA ARG A 239 -16.97 -0.85 -2.27
C ARG A 239 -18.38 -1.27 -1.87
N GLN A 240 -18.71 -1.18 -0.58
CA GLN A 240 -20.10 -1.38 -0.16
C GLN A 240 -20.91 -0.14 -0.49
N ASN A 241 -22.04 -0.31 -1.19
CA ASN A 241 -22.85 0.82 -1.60
C ASN A 241 -23.37 1.60 -0.38
N GLU A 242 -23.30 2.93 -0.43
CA GLU A 242 -23.65 3.77 0.70
C GLU A 242 -25.15 3.80 0.99
N LYS A 243 -25.98 3.72 -0.06
CA LYS A 243 -27.45 3.78 0.03
C LYS A 243 -28.07 2.40 0.22
N HIS A 244 -27.47 1.38 -0.40
CA HIS A 244 -27.95 0.00 -0.43
C HIS A 244 -26.89 -0.93 0.16
N LYS A 245 -26.81 -1.04 1.49
CA LYS A 245 -25.74 -1.78 2.19
C LYS A 245 -25.68 -3.28 1.86
N GLU A 246 -26.69 -3.83 1.23
CA GLU A 246 -26.77 -5.19 0.70
C GLU A 246 -26.04 -5.38 -0.65
N LEU A 247 -25.70 -4.27 -1.32
CA LEU A 247 -25.07 -4.23 -2.64
C LEU A 247 -23.62 -3.74 -2.55
N TYR A 248 -22.82 -4.22 -3.49
CA TYR A 248 -21.40 -3.91 -3.60
C TYR A 248 -21.10 -3.45 -5.02
N ASP A 249 -20.47 -2.30 -5.13
CA ASP A 249 -20.08 -1.69 -6.39
C ASP A 249 -18.64 -2.12 -6.70
N LEU A 250 -18.45 -2.76 -7.85
CA LEU A 250 -17.17 -3.25 -8.34
C LEU A 250 -16.74 -2.37 -9.51
N CYS A 251 -15.71 -1.57 -9.30
CA CYS A 251 -15.15 -0.65 -10.27
C CYS A 251 -13.87 -1.22 -10.84
N PHE A 252 -13.93 -1.66 -12.08
CA PHE A 252 -12.79 -2.16 -12.84
C PHE A 252 -12.13 -1.01 -13.58
N SER A 253 -10.81 -0.94 -13.55
CA SER A 253 -10.05 0.09 -14.26
C SER A 253 -8.83 -0.50 -14.97
N LYS A 254 -8.48 0.10 -16.10
CA LYS A 254 -7.22 -0.16 -16.79
C LYS A 254 -6.16 0.80 -16.29
N LYS A 255 -4.91 0.38 -16.33
CA LYS A 255 -3.78 1.29 -16.17
C LYS A 255 -3.70 2.18 -17.41
N PHE A 256 -3.79 3.49 -17.23
CA PHE A 256 -3.56 4.43 -18.30
C PHE A 256 -2.85 5.69 -17.81
N ASP A 257 -2.25 6.39 -18.76
CA ASP A 257 -1.58 7.67 -18.52
C ASP A 257 -2.60 8.79 -18.72
N SER A 258 -3.10 9.35 -17.62
CA SER A 258 -4.11 10.41 -17.62
C SER A 258 -3.65 11.68 -18.34
N THR A 259 -2.33 11.89 -18.51
CA THR A 259 -1.77 13.03 -19.26
C THR A 259 -1.88 12.86 -20.77
N LYS A 260 -2.07 11.63 -21.24
CA LYS A 260 -2.13 11.27 -22.67
C LYS A 260 -3.55 10.99 -23.16
N ILE A 261 -4.53 10.90 -22.25
CA ILE A 261 -5.90 10.50 -22.57
C ILE A 261 -6.86 11.62 -22.16
N PRO A 262 -7.58 12.22 -23.12
CA PRO A 262 -8.62 13.21 -22.82
C PRO A 262 -9.66 12.65 -21.85
N ARG A 263 -10.13 13.48 -20.93
CA ARG A 263 -11.05 13.09 -19.86
C ARG A 263 -12.34 12.46 -20.40
N GLU A 264 -12.80 12.90 -21.56
CA GLU A 264 -14.01 12.41 -22.23
C GLU A 264 -13.89 10.94 -22.68
N GLU A 265 -12.67 10.40 -22.73
CA GLU A 265 -12.41 9.01 -23.12
C GLU A 265 -12.24 8.06 -21.93
N TRP A 266 -12.23 8.58 -20.70
CA TRP A 266 -11.96 7.79 -19.49
C TRP A 266 -12.99 6.69 -19.29
N ASP A 267 -14.27 6.91 -19.64
CA ASP A 267 -15.33 5.91 -19.52
C ASP A 267 -15.04 4.60 -20.28
N LYS A 268 -14.14 4.62 -21.28
CA LYS A 268 -13.70 3.41 -22.01
C LYS A 268 -12.71 2.55 -21.21
N TYR A 269 -12.10 3.11 -20.16
CA TYR A 269 -11.09 2.49 -19.31
C TYR A 269 -11.68 1.98 -17.99
N TYR A 270 -12.95 2.29 -17.71
CA TYR A 270 -13.66 1.84 -16.53
C TYR A 270 -14.82 0.93 -16.88
N LYS A 271 -15.18 0.06 -15.94
CA LYS A 271 -16.44 -0.68 -15.97
C LYS A 271 -16.94 -0.83 -14.55
N GLU A 272 -18.21 -0.61 -14.34
CA GLU A 272 -18.85 -0.81 -13.06
C GLU A 272 -19.89 -1.91 -13.16
N ILE A 273 -19.89 -2.81 -12.19
CA ILE A 273 -20.99 -3.76 -11.97
C ILE A 273 -21.39 -3.71 -10.51
N GLN A 274 -22.59 -4.19 -10.23
CA GLN A 274 -23.09 -4.32 -8.87
C GLN A 274 -23.36 -5.79 -8.56
N LEU A 275 -22.91 -6.23 -7.39
CA LEU A 275 -23.09 -7.60 -6.90
C LEU A 275 -23.81 -7.60 -5.55
N ASP A 276 -24.56 -8.67 -5.28
CA ASP A 276 -25.02 -8.95 -3.92
C ASP A 276 -23.89 -9.47 -3.02
N GLN A 277 -24.16 -9.66 -1.73
CA GLN A 277 -23.16 -10.18 -0.80
C GLN A 277 -22.59 -11.55 -1.20
N LYS A 278 -23.43 -12.48 -1.68
CA LYS A 278 -23.01 -13.85 -1.99
C LYS A 278 -22.12 -13.88 -3.23
N GLU A 279 -22.49 -13.11 -4.25
CA GLU A 279 -21.73 -12.95 -5.49
C GLU A 279 -20.40 -12.25 -5.23
N ARG A 280 -20.40 -11.20 -4.41
CA ARG A 280 -19.17 -10.51 -3.99
C ARG A 280 -18.23 -11.44 -3.22
N GLU A 281 -18.73 -12.18 -2.23
CA GLU A 281 -17.90 -13.15 -1.48
C GLU A 281 -17.31 -14.23 -2.41
N LYS A 282 -18.07 -14.71 -3.41
CA LYS A 282 -17.59 -15.68 -4.42
C LYS A 282 -16.47 -15.07 -5.29
N PHE A 283 -16.67 -13.85 -5.78
CA PHE A 283 -15.72 -13.15 -6.63
C PHE A 283 -14.44 -12.80 -5.87
N GLU A 284 -14.56 -12.24 -4.67
CA GLU A 284 -13.44 -11.83 -3.84
C GLU A 284 -12.60 -13.06 -3.39
N LEU A 285 -13.25 -14.17 -3.05
CA LEU A 285 -12.54 -15.42 -2.77
C LEU A 285 -11.74 -15.92 -3.99
N TYR A 286 -12.28 -15.78 -5.19
CA TYR A 286 -11.56 -16.13 -6.41
C TYR A 286 -10.28 -15.29 -6.55
N LEU A 287 -10.40 -13.96 -6.37
CA LEU A 287 -9.26 -13.04 -6.41
C LEU A 287 -8.20 -13.43 -5.36
N ILE A 288 -8.59 -13.59 -4.10
CA ILE A 288 -7.69 -13.96 -2.99
C ILE A 288 -7.03 -15.34 -3.24
N SER A 289 -7.73 -16.25 -3.92
CA SER A 289 -7.19 -17.57 -4.24
C SER A 289 -6.19 -17.59 -5.39
N SER A 290 -6.13 -16.51 -6.18
CA SER A 290 -5.29 -16.44 -7.37
C SER A 290 -3.89 -15.92 -7.04
N PRO A 291 -2.81 -16.63 -7.43
CA PRO A 291 -1.44 -16.13 -7.25
C PRO A 291 -1.13 -14.93 -8.16
N PHE A 292 -1.96 -14.68 -9.17
CA PHE A 292 -1.81 -13.61 -10.16
C PHE A 292 -2.60 -12.36 -9.81
N VAL A 293 -3.21 -12.31 -8.63
CA VAL A 293 -3.89 -11.13 -8.09
C VAL A 293 -3.22 -10.74 -6.78
N GLU A 294 -2.98 -9.45 -6.60
CA GLU A 294 -2.53 -8.86 -5.34
C GLU A 294 -3.64 -7.99 -4.77
N SER A 295 -3.93 -8.16 -3.48
CA SER A 295 -4.72 -7.17 -2.74
C SER A 295 -3.79 -6.08 -2.24
N SER A 296 -4.14 -4.81 -2.43
CA SER A 296 -3.56 -3.74 -1.62
C SER A 296 -4.33 -3.64 -0.30
N GLU A 297 -3.57 -3.44 0.78
CA GLU A 297 -4.11 -3.01 2.06
C GLU A 297 -4.23 -1.48 1.99
N GLU A 298 -5.42 -0.94 2.23
CA GLU A 298 -5.64 0.50 2.52
C GLU A 298 -5.08 0.85 3.90
#